data_AF-A0A7K5BAM8-F1
#
_entry.id   AF-A0A7K5BAM8-F1
#
_cell.length_a   1.000
_cell.length_b   1.000
_cell.length_c   1.000
_cell.angle_alpha   90.00
_cell.angle_beta   90.00
_cell.angle_gamma   90.00
#
_symmetry.space_group_name_H-M   'P 1'
#
loop_
_entity.id
_entity.type
_entity.pdbx_description
1 polymer ?
#
loop_
_entity_poly.entity_id
_entity_poly.type
_entity_poly.pdbx_seq_one_letter_code
_entity_poly.pdbx_strand_id
1 'polypeptide(L)'
;TNCLTTAWRLFKSLSEEQQRYERQLIFEHPAFAKLCQQLLRDSRRMTRGDLVFSLHATVNLGVPQNTLLVQTLLRVCQEKLNQLDNRCVSVLATTLAGMNKDKNVSALQAGLQLLVEQRISSIRDIFILQNLMKCMGKDVPVFLKKKLEMAVLKEIDHLTFPNALRVFFALVAMNYCSYPILNVCSKKIQEHVHDAPLRQLILILEACHTLQYRNIKLFSALADYVNSTACLWDKRQIVLFLSACETLGFQPSELMEIFAEKVTEDPEFLNLKNLLIVLRAYSRLNYVPRVQKHLFFETLHSCLNKCLPQISDTELLKAVYSLCILGHLPHQALDELLRKDSRNELILSEDLYKEQKEMMLRCVKTCMELDSPSFTKPAFVLTENLSSLVSLNLRKAQEALIELLGDETMFMQNVQLPYKYHIDFEIRMDSDRKKVLPITATDDHPDSSVQRLALLFVPLSTFCMGTMHPQGKLAMKKRHLNKLGYHVILIQNKKFQDMTKKDAVEFLKGRIYSEDAFSLSEVTVQDNN
;
A
#
# COMPACT_ATOMS: atom_id res chain seq x y z
N THR A 1 -16.41 -34.54 28.42
CA THR A 1 -15.85 -33.89 27.22
C THR A 1 -16.43 -34.56 26.00
N ASN A 2 -17.08 -33.79 25.13
CA ASN A 2 -17.77 -34.29 23.94
C ASN A 2 -16.79 -34.96 22.96
N CYS A 3 -17.09 -36.20 22.54
CA CYS A 3 -16.26 -37.00 21.62
C CYS A 3 -15.96 -36.26 20.31
N LEU A 4 -16.91 -35.49 19.77
CA LEU A 4 -16.71 -34.69 18.55
C LEU A 4 -15.71 -33.56 18.77
N THR A 5 -15.75 -32.91 19.92
CA THR A 5 -14.80 -31.83 20.26
C THR A 5 -13.39 -32.38 20.44
N THR A 6 -13.24 -33.59 20.99
CA THR A 6 -11.95 -34.28 21.05
C THR A 6 -11.47 -34.69 19.66
N ALA A 7 -12.34 -35.25 18.82
CA ALA A 7 -12.02 -35.60 17.45
C ALA A 7 -11.54 -34.38 16.64
N TRP A 8 -12.26 -33.25 16.74
CA TRP A 8 -11.84 -31.99 16.12
C TRP A 8 -10.49 -31.49 16.65
N ARG A 9 -10.24 -31.59 17.96
CA ARG A 9 -8.96 -31.16 18.55
C ARG A 9 -7.78 -31.95 18.00
N LEU A 10 -7.93 -33.28 17.90
CA LEU A 10 -6.90 -34.17 17.32
C LEU A 10 -6.74 -33.92 15.82
N PHE A 11 -7.85 -33.74 15.10
CA PHE A 11 -7.84 -33.44 13.67
C PHE A 11 -7.11 -32.13 13.36
N LYS A 12 -7.33 -31.08 14.16
CA LYS A 12 -6.72 -29.76 13.98
C LYS A 12 -5.19 -29.77 14.13
N SER A 13 -4.62 -30.68 14.90
CA SER A 13 -3.16 -30.78 15.08
C SER A 13 -2.41 -31.43 13.90
N LEU A 14 -3.14 -31.99 12.93
CA LEU A 14 -2.56 -32.68 11.78
C LEU A 14 -2.17 -31.71 10.65
N SER A 15 -1.21 -32.11 9.80
CA SER A 15 -0.85 -31.37 8.59
C SER A 15 -2.00 -31.37 7.56
N GLU A 16 -2.00 -30.45 6.59
CA GLU A 16 -3.07 -30.37 5.58
C GLU A 16 -3.24 -31.65 4.77
N GLU A 17 -2.14 -32.34 4.44
CA GLU A 17 -2.17 -33.62 3.72
C GLU A 17 -2.79 -34.73 4.58
N GLN A 18 -2.41 -34.80 5.85
CA GLN A 18 -2.96 -35.76 6.81
C GLN A 18 -4.45 -35.50 7.06
N GLN A 19 -4.86 -34.23 7.16
CA GLN A 19 -6.26 -33.85 7.35
C GLN A 19 -7.17 -34.35 6.21
N ARG A 20 -6.69 -34.42 4.96
CA ARG A 20 -7.49 -34.95 3.85
C ARG A 20 -7.78 -36.43 4.03
N TYR A 21 -6.76 -37.21 4.33
CA TYR A 21 -6.88 -38.67 4.52
C TYR A 21 -7.69 -39.02 5.77
N GLU A 22 -7.38 -38.38 6.90
CA GLU A 22 -8.07 -38.60 8.17
C GLU A 22 -9.54 -38.20 8.11
N ARG A 23 -9.89 -37.17 7.31
CA ARG A 23 -11.28 -36.79 7.11
C ARG A 23 -12.06 -37.92 6.44
N GLN A 24 -11.49 -38.57 5.44
CA GLN A 24 -12.14 -39.70 4.78
C GLN A 24 -12.38 -40.85 5.77
N LEU A 25 -11.35 -41.22 6.53
CA LEU A 25 -11.45 -42.27 7.55
C LEU A 25 -12.51 -41.98 8.62
N ILE A 26 -12.58 -40.74 9.10
CA ILE A 26 -13.60 -40.34 10.09
C ILE A 26 -15.01 -40.54 9.53
N PHE A 27 -15.25 -40.20 8.27
CA PHE A 27 -16.57 -40.31 7.65
C PHE A 27 -16.95 -41.76 7.32
N GLU A 28 -15.99 -42.60 6.98
CA GLU A 28 -16.18 -44.04 6.74
C GLU A 28 -16.39 -44.82 8.04
N HIS A 29 -15.91 -44.30 9.17
CA HIS A 29 -16.00 -44.99 10.45
C HIS A 29 -17.45 -45.09 10.97
N PRO A 30 -18.00 -46.30 11.24
CA PRO A 30 -19.41 -46.48 11.59
C PRO A 30 -19.83 -45.80 12.90
N ALA A 31 -18.88 -45.56 13.82
CA ALA A 31 -19.16 -44.81 15.04
C ALA A 31 -19.43 -43.33 14.78
N PHE A 32 -18.91 -42.74 13.70
CA PHE A 32 -19.14 -41.33 13.38
C PHE A 32 -20.60 -41.08 12.99
N ALA A 33 -21.18 -41.98 12.19
CA ALA A 33 -22.61 -41.93 11.86
C ALA A 33 -23.49 -42.06 13.11
N LYS A 34 -23.18 -43.01 14.01
CA LYS A 34 -23.88 -43.18 15.30
C LYS A 34 -23.78 -41.91 16.17
N LEU A 35 -22.60 -41.31 16.24
CA LEU A 35 -22.34 -40.08 16.98
C LEU A 35 -23.13 -38.90 16.42
N CYS A 36 -23.21 -38.77 15.10
CA CYS A 36 -24.04 -37.76 14.42
C CYS A 36 -25.53 -37.94 14.71
N GLN A 37 -26.03 -39.19 14.69
CA GLN A 37 -27.43 -39.49 15.02
C GLN A 37 -27.75 -39.20 16.49
N GLN A 38 -26.85 -39.55 17.41
CA GLN A 38 -27.01 -39.24 18.82
C GLN A 38 -27.01 -37.72 19.05
N LEU A 39 -26.08 -37.00 18.42
CA LEU A 39 -26.02 -35.54 18.51
C LEU A 39 -27.31 -34.89 18.00
N LEU A 40 -27.87 -35.39 16.89
CA LEU A 40 -29.14 -34.89 16.36
C LEU A 40 -30.28 -35.07 17.38
N ARG A 41 -30.40 -36.27 17.97
CA ARG A 41 -31.45 -36.62 18.95
C ARG A 41 -31.32 -35.82 20.25
N ASP A 42 -30.10 -35.65 20.76
CA ASP A 42 -29.85 -35.08 22.08
C ASP A 42 -29.61 -33.55 22.05
N SER A 43 -29.48 -32.94 20.86
CA SER A 43 -29.16 -31.52 20.65
C SER A 43 -29.88 -30.55 21.60
N ARG A 44 -31.20 -30.71 21.79
CA ARG A 44 -32.01 -29.87 22.69
C ARG A 44 -31.69 -30.05 24.17
N ARG A 45 -31.23 -31.22 24.59
CA ARG A 45 -30.89 -31.55 25.99
C ARG A 45 -29.44 -31.21 26.35
N MET A 46 -28.60 -30.93 25.35
CA MET A 46 -27.20 -30.58 25.57
C MET A 46 -27.01 -29.30 26.39
N THR A 47 -25.90 -29.25 27.13
CA THR A 47 -25.40 -28.01 27.70
C THR A 47 -25.08 -27.00 26.59
N ARG A 48 -25.12 -25.71 26.93
CA ARG A 48 -24.89 -24.62 25.98
C ARG A 48 -23.49 -24.68 25.37
N GLY A 49 -22.50 -24.98 26.20
CA GLY A 49 -21.12 -25.20 25.76
C GLY A 49 -21.03 -26.37 24.80
N ASP A 50 -21.48 -27.56 25.23
CA ASP A 50 -21.36 -28.76 24.39
C ASP A 50 -22.08 -28.60 23.05
N LEU A 51 -23.22 -27.89 23.02
CA LEU A 51 -23.95 -27.58 21.80
C LEU A 51 -23.13 -26.73 20.82
N VAL A 52 -22.56 -25.60 21.28
CA VAL A 52 -21.79 -24.70 20.42
C VAL A 52 -20.49 -25.34 19.97
N PHE A 53 -19.79 -26.04 20.87
CA PHE A 53 -18.56 -26.76 20.53
C PHE A 53 -18.82 -27.97 19.63
N SER A 54 -19.98 -28.63 19.75
CA SER A 54 -20.45 -29.65 18.80
C SER A 54 -20.62 -29.05 17.41
N LEU A 55 -21.40 -27.97 17.29
CA LEU A 55 -21.64 -27.31 16.00
C LEU A 55 -20.30 -26.90 15.36
N HIS A 56 -19.41 -26.28 16.13
CA HIS A 56 -18.08 -25.90 15.68
C HIS A 56 -17.27 -27.11 15.18
N ALA A 57 -17.23 -28.20 15.94
CA ALA A 57 -16.51 -29.41 15.55
C ALA A 57 -17.11 -30.05 14.30
N THR A 58 -18.43 -30.22 14.24
CA THR A 58 -19.15 -30.82 13.11
C THR A 58 -18.89 -30.06 11.80
N VAL A 59 -18.97 -28.73 11.83
CA VAL A 59 -18.71 -27.90 10.65
C VAL A 59 -17.25 -27.99 10.21
N ASN A 60 -16.30 -27.88 11.14
CA ASN A 60 -14.87 -27.88 10.79
C ASN A 60 -14.31 -29.27 10.43
N LEU A 61 -14.95 -30.35 10.88
CA LEU A 61 -14.67 -31.71 10.40
C LEU A 61 -15.12 -31.92 8.95
N GLY A 62 -15.91 -30.99 8.38
CA GLY A 62 -16.33 -31.00 6.98
C GLY A 62 -17.72 -31.60 6.76
N VAL A 63 -18.56 -31.74 7.79
CA VAL A 63 -19.94 -32.20 7.61
C VAL A 63 -20.70 -31.14 6.80
N PRO A 64 -21.35 -31.51 5.67
CA PRO A 64 -22.00 -30.53 4.81
C PRO A 64 -23.07 -29.71 5.53
N GLN A 65 -23.09 -28.41 5.27
CA GLN A 65 -23.97 -27.44 5.94
C GLN A 65 -25.46 -27.74 5.71
N ASN A 66 -25.84 -28.32 4.57
CA ASN A 66 -27.22 -28.67 4.22
C ASN A 66 -27.75 -29.91 4.96
N THR A 67 -26.94 -30.59 5.76
CA THR A 67 -27.37 -31.75 6.53
C THR A 67 -28.36 -31.37 7.62
N LEU A 68 -29.32 -32.26 7.91
CA LEU A 68 -30.28 -32.09 9.00
C LEU A 68 -29.59 -31.86 10.35
N LEU A 69 -28.43 -32.51 10.57
CA LEU A 69 -27.63 -32.33 11.77
C LEU A 69 -27.18 -30.87 11.95
N VAL A 70 -26.48 -30.31 10.98
CA VAL A 70 -25.95 -28.94 11.05
C VAL A 70 -27.10 -27.94 11.19
N GLN A 71 -28.16 -28.11 10.39
CA GLN A 71 -29.33 -27.22 10.43
C GLN A 71 -30.09 -27.29 11.77
N THR A 72 -30.17 -28.47 12.39
CA THR A 72 -30.76 -28.62 13.73
C THR A 72 -29.90 -27.94 14.79
N LEU A 73 -28.58 -28.15 14.77
CA LEU A 73 -27.67 -27.51 15.71
C LEU A 73 -27.70 -25.98 15.60
N LEU A 74 -27.76 -25.43 14.39
CA LEU A 74 -27.94 -23.99 14.16
C LEU A 74 -29.22 -23.46 14.82
N ARG A 75 -30.35 -24.15 14.63
CA ARG A 75 -31.63 -23.75 15.24
C ARG A 75 -31.62 -23.84 16.76
N VAL A 76 -31.07 -24.91 17.33
CA VAL A 76 -30.98 -25.05 18.80
C VAL A 76 -30.03 -23.99 19.38
N CYS A 77 -28.93 -23.65 18.68
CA CYS A 77 -28.08 -22.53 19.05
C CYS A 77 -28.84 -21.20 19.03
N GLN A 78 -29.72 -20.99 18.05
CA GLN A 78 -30.59 -19.82 17.97
C GLN A 78 -31.59 -19.74 19.13
N GLU A 79 -32.26 -20.85 19.46
CA GLU A 79 -33.19 -20.94 20.61
C GLU A 79 -32.50 -20.61 21.95
N LYS A 80 -31.25 -21.05 22.12
CA LYS A 80 -30.48 -20.88 23.36
C LYS A 80 -29.56 -19.66 23.36
N LEU A 81 -29.60 -18.83 22.32
CA LEU A 81 -28.62 -17.77 22.05
C LEU A 81 -28.41 -16.81 23.23
N ASN A 82 -29.50 -16.28 23.81
CA ASN A 82 -29.45 -15.31 24.91
C ASN A 82 -28.76 -15.85 26.17
N GLN A 83 -28.62 -17.17 26.28
CA GLN A 83 -28.10 -17.84 27.47
C GLN A 83 -26.63 -18.28 27.30
N LEU A 84 -26.03 -18.07 26.13
CA LEU A 84 -24.63 -18.42 25.86
C LEU A 84 -23.69 -17.52 26.67
N ASP A 85 -22.58 -18.07 27.17
CA ASP A 85 -21.51 -17.28 27.78
C ASP A 85 -20.63 -16.60 26.71
N ASN A 86 -19.74 -15.68 27.12
CA ASN A 86 -18.89 -14.93 26.19
C ASN A 86 -17.99 -15.86 25.35
N ARG A 87 -17.57 -16.99 25.91
CA ARG A 87 -16.73 -17.98 25.22
C ARG A 87 -17.52 -18.68 24.11
N CYS A 88 -18.75 -19.11 24.40
CA CYS A 88 -19.66 -19.72 23.43
C CYS A 88 -20.02 -18.72 22.33
N VAL A 89 -20.31 -17.45 22.67
CA VAL A 89 -20.56 -16.38 21.70
C VAL A 89 -19.37 -16.22 20.74
N SER A 90 -18.15 -16.21 21.27
CA SER A 90 -16.91 -16.12 20.47
C SER A 90 -16.73 -17.30 19.52
N VAL A 91 -16.91 -18.53 19.99
CA VAL A 91 -16.78 -19.75 19.17
C VAL A 91 -17.89 -19.83 18.12
N LEU A 92 -19.11 -19.44 18.49
CA LEU A 92 -20.23 -19.39 17.56
C LEU A 92 -19.96 -18.38 16.43
N ALA A 93 -19.44 -17.19 16.76
CA ALA A 93 -19.03 -16.19 15.76
C ALA A 93 -18.01 -16.76 14.77
N THR A 94 -16.96 -17.44 15.26
CA THR A 94 -15.95 -18.08 14.39
C THR A 94 -16.57 -19.14 13.49
N THR A 95 -17.48 -19.94 14.03
CA THR A 95 -18.14 -21.01 13.26
C THR A 95 -18.97 -20.42 12.13
N LEU A 96 -19.82 -19.43 12.43
CA LEU A 96 -20.70 -18.80 11.45
C LEU A 96 -19.94 -18.01 10.38
N ALA A 97 -18.77 -17.46 10.71
CA ALA A 97 -17.93 -16.74 9.75
C ALA A 97 -17.37 -17.67 8.65
N GLY A 98 -17.20 -18.96 8.94
CA GLY A 98 -16.73 -19.98 7.98
C GLY A 98 -17.83 -20.69 7.20
N MET A 99 -19.10 -20.37 7.45
CA MET A 99 -20.26 -21.03 6.81
C MET A 99 -20.78 -20.21 5.63
N ASN A 100 -21.41 -20.89 4.67
CA ASN A 100 -22.10 -20.23 3.56
C ASN A 100 -23.39 -19.56 4.07
N LYS A 101 -23.80 -18.46 3.43
CA LYS A 101 -25.04 -17.76 3.81
C LYS A 101 -26.26 -18.62 3.47
N ASP A 102 -27.03 -18.99 4.48
CA ASP A 102 -28.38 -19.57 4.36
C ASP A 102 -29.35 -18.88 5.34
N LYS A 103 -30.63 -19.26 5.33
CA LYS A 103 -31.66 -18.65 6.19
C LYS A 103 -31.34 -18.79 7.68
N ASN A 104 -30.88 -19.96 8.13
CA ASN A 104 -30.61 -20.22 9.55
C ASN A 104 -29.28 -19.56 9.99
N VAL A 105 -28.24 -19.60 9.17
CA VAL A 105 -26.96 -18.92 9.41
C VAL A 105 -27.17 -17.41 9.49
N SER A 106 -27.92 -16.83 8.54
CA SER A 106 -28.17 -15.37 8.51
C SER A 106 -29.00 -14.92 9.71
N ALA A 107 -30.05 -15.68 10.07
CA ALA A 107 -30.87 -15.38 11.25
C ALA A 107 -30.04 -15.46 12.55
N LEU A 108 -29.19 -16.48 12.67
CA LEU A 108 -28.32 -16.65 13.84
C LEU A 108 -27.23 -15.58 13.91
N GLN A 109 -26.64 -15.19 12.78
CA GLN A 109 -25.69 -14.07 12.69
C GLN A 109 -26.35 -12.76 13.14
N ALA A 110 -27.56 -12.46 12.67
CA ALA A 110 -28.31 -11.26 13.08
C ALA A 110 -28.63 -11.27 14.58
N GLY A 111 -29.12 -12.40 15.11
CA GLY A 111 -29.35 -12.56 16.55
C GLY A 111 -28.07 -12.39 17.36
N LEU A 112 -26.95 -12.95 16.89
CA LEU A 112 -25.65 -12.86 17.54
C LEU A 112 -25.14 -11.42 17.57
N GLN A 113 -25.34 -10.65 16.50
CA GLN A 113 -25.01 -9.22 16.46
C GLN A 113 -25.77 -8.42 17.53
N LEU A 114 -27.08 -8.65 17.67
CA LEU A 114 -27.90 -8.01 18.70
C LEU A 114 -27.44 -8.38 20.12
N LEU A 115 -27.13 -9.66 20.35
CA LEU A 115 -26.62 -10.13 21.64
C LEU A 115 -25.27 -9.48 21.99
N VAL A 116 -24.35 -9.44 21.02
CA VAL A 116 -23.05 -8.79 21.20
C VAL A 116 -23.24 -7.32 21.48
N GLU A 117 -24.08 -6.62 20.72
CA GLU A 117 -24.36 -5.21 20.96
C GLU A 117 -24.79 -4.91 22.40
N GLN A 118 -25.64 -5.76 22.99
CA GLN A 118 -26.13 -5.59 24.36
C GLN A 118 -25.05 -5.89 25.41
N ARG A 119 -24.19 -6.88 25.16
CA ARG A 119 -23.26 -7.44 26.17
C ARG A 119 -21.83 -6.95 26.04
N ILE A 120 -21.47 -6.29 24.95
CA ILE A 120 -20.10 -5.90 24.63
C ILE A 120 -19.40 -5.10 25.72
N SER A 121 -20.14 -4.25 26.44
CA SER A 121 -19.62 -3.44 27.54
C SER A 121 -19.15 -4.26 28.74
N SER A 122 -19.59 -5.53 28.84
CA SER A 122 -19.21 -6.47 29.90
C SER A 122 -18.06 -7.41 29.54
N ILE A 123 -17.67 -7.47 28.26
CA ILE A 123 -16.60 -8.36 27.79
C ILE A 123 -15.26 -7.69 28.02
N ARG A 124 -14.46 -8.23 28.96
CA ARG A 124 -13.11 -7.74 29.28
C ARG A 124 -11.99 -8.55 28.61
N ASP A 125 -12.30 -9.76 28.14
CA ASP A 125 -11.29 -10.61 27.51
C ASP A 125 -10.96 -10.12 26.09
N ILE A 126 -9.75 -9.58 25.92
CA ILE A 126 -9.24 -9.07 24.64
C ILE A 126 -9.24 -10.15 23.56
N PHE A 127 -8.98 -11.41 23.91
CA PHE A 127 -9.00 -12.51 22.94
C PHE A 127 -10.41 -12.74 22.39
N ILE A 128 -11.44 -12.59 23.23
CA ILE A 128 -12.83 -12.66 22.79
C ILE A 128 -13.16 -11.44 21.92
N LEU A 129 -12.81 -10.23 22.37
CA LEU A 129 -13.08 -8.99 21.62
C LEU A 129 -12.46 -9.01 20.22
N GLN A 130 -11.18 -9.33 20.07
CA GLN A 130 -10.53 -9.42 18.76
C GLN A 130 -11.18 -10.48 17.86
N ASN A 131 -11.63 -11.61 18.43
CA ASN A 131 -12.25 -12.67 17.65
C ASN A 131 -13.62 -12.23 17.13
N LEU A 132 -14.41 -11.54 17.97
CA LEU A 132 -15.68 -10.94 17.55
C LEU A 132 -15.45 -9.89 16.45
N MET A 133 -14.51 -8.97 16.63
CA MET A 133 -14.12 -8.00 15.60
C MET A 133 -13.76 -8.70 14.28
N LYS A 134 -12.95 -9.76 14.33
CA LYS A 134 -12.53 -10.51 13.15
C LYS A 134 -13.68 -11.23 12.44
N CYS A 135 -14.54 -11.91 13.20
CA CYS A 135 -15.52 -12.86 12.64
C CYS A 135 -16.85 -12.21 12.24
N MET A 136 -17.28 -11.15 12.94
CA MET A 136 -18.54 -10.45 12.64
C MET A 136 -18.35 -8.98 12.26
N GLY A 137 -17.17 -8.41 12.46
CA GLY A 137 -16.96 -6.96 12.32
C GLY A 137 -17.15 -6.40 10.91
N LYS A 138 -17.00 -7.19 9.85
CA LYS A 138 -17.04 -6.68 8.47
C LYS A 138 -18.38 -6.04 8.12
N ASP A 139 -19.47 -6.79 8.35
CA ASP A 139 -20.82 -6.47 7.89
C ASP A 139 -21.68 -5.76 8.96
N VAL A 140 -21.14 -5.49 10.16
CA VAL A 140 -21.90 -4.80 11.22
C VAL A 140 -21.97 -3.29 11.01
N PRO A 141 -23.04 -2.63 11.50
CA PRO A 141 -23.16 -1.18 11.47
C PRO A 141 -22.00 -0.46 12.17
N VAL A 142 -21.70 0.77 11.72
CA VAL A 142 -20.61 1.60 12.24
C VAL A 142 -20.73 1.82 13.76
N PHE A 143 -21.95 1.95 14.29
CA PHE A 143 -22.14 2.13 15.74
C PHE A 143 -21.64 0.90 16.54
N LEU A 144 -21.80 -0.31 16.02
CA LEU A 144 -21.34 -1.53 16.70
C LEU A 144 -19.83 -1.66 16.58
N LYS A 145 -19.23 -1.25 15.45
CA LYS A 145 -17.77 -1.12 15.32
C LYS A 145 -17.19 -0.17 16.36
N LYS A 146 -17.84 0.99 16.60
CA LYS A 146 -17.47 1.92 17.67
C LYS A 146 -17.60 1.32 19.07
N LYS A 147 -18.66 0.54 19.33
CA LYS A 147 -18.80 -0.17 20.62
C LYS A 147 -17.68 -1.21 20.82
N LEU A 148 -17.27 -1.94 19.78
CA LEU A 148 -16.12 -2.86 19.80
C LEU A 148 -14.81 -2.12 20.06
N GLU A 149 -14.59 -1.00 19.37
CA GLU A 149 -13.45 -0.13 19.62
C GLU A 149 -13.39 0.33 21.07
N MET A 150 -14.50 0.85 21.62
CA MET A 150 -14.55 1.29 23.02
C MET A 150 -14.29 0.16 24.01
N ALA A 151 -14.75 -1.07 23.73
CA ALA A 151 -14.49 -2.21 24.60
C ALA A 151 -13.00 -2.59 24.60
N VAL A 152 -12.34 -2.56 23.44
CA VAL A 152 -10.89 -2.79 23.36
C VAL A 152 -10.12 -1.65 24.04
N LEU A 153 -10.56 -0.39 23.87
CA LEU A 153 -9.92 0.77 24.49
C LEU A 153 -9.95 0.73 26.01
N LYS A 154 -10.97 0.13 26.63
CA LYS A 154 -11.04 -0.03 28.10
C LYS A 154 -9.98 -0.98 28.64
N GLU A 155 -9.52 -1.93 27.83
CA GLU A 155 -8.57 -2.97 28.22
C GLU A 155 -7.19 -2.73 27.57
N ILE A 156 -6.97 -1.53 27.00
CA ILE A 156 -5.83 -1.24 26.13
C ILE A 156 -4.49 -1.28 26.84
N ASP A 157 -4.46 -0.88 28.12
CA ASP A 157 -3.26 -0.85 28.96
C ASP A 157 -2.73 -2.26 29.29
N HIS A 158 -3.59 -3.29 29.16
CA HIS A 158 -3.26 -4.69 29.40
C HIS A 158 -2.92 -5.46 28.12
N LEU A 159 -2.73 -4.78 26.99
CA LEU A 159 -2.37 -5.42 25.73
C LEU A 159 -0.97 -6.04 25.78
N THR A 160 -0.92 -7.36 25.76
CA THR A 160 0.29 -8.13 25.46
C THR A 160 0.63 -8.03 23.97
N PHE A 161 1.90 -8.25 23.61
CA PHE A 161 2.33 -8.22 22.20
C PHE A 161 1.50 -9.16 21.28
N PRO A 162 1.22 -10.43 21.64
CA PRO A 162 0.37 -11.30 20.83
C PRO A 162 -1.06 -10.76 20.65
N ASN A 163 -1.62 -10.12 21.68
CA ASN A 163 -2.95 -9.54 21.61
C ASN A 163 -2.96 -8.25 20.78
N ALA A 164 -1.91 -7.43 20.85
CA ALA A 164 -1.76 -6.26 19.99
C ALA A 164 -1.79 -6.65 18.50
N LEU A 165 -1.05 -7.69 18.12
CA LEU A 165 -1.07 -8.22 16.74
C LEU A 165 -2.45 -8.73 16.33
N ARG A 166 -3.12 -9.51 17.21
CA ARG A 166 -4.47 -10.02 16.94
C ARG A 166 -5.49 -8.91 16.75
N VAL A 167 -5.47 -7.90 17.61
CA VAL A 167 -6.35 -6.72 17.51
C VAL A 167 -6.04 -5.94 16.23
N PHE A 168 -4.76 -5.75 15.89
CA PHE A 168 -4.35 -5.08 14.65
C PHE A 168 -4.95 -5.75 13.41
N PHE A 169 -4.85 -7.07 13.30
CA PHE A 169 -5.43 -7.82 12.18
C PHE A 169 -6.96 -7.94 12.28
N ALA A 170 -7.54 -7.90 13.48
CA ALA A 170 -8.98 -7.86 13.65
C ALA A 170 -9.59 -6.56 13.11
N LEU A 171 -8.90 -5.42 13.24
CA LEU A 171 -9.31 -4.15 12.62
C LEU A 171 -9.33 -4.24 11.08
N VAL A 172 -8.34 -4.92 10.49
CA VAL A 172 -8.32 -5.21 9.04
C VAL A 172 -9.54 -6.02 8.63
N ALA A 173 -9.81 -7.14 9.32
CA ALA A 173 -10.97 -7.99 9.04
C ALA A 173 -12.31 -7.25 9.23
N MET A 174 -12.37 -6.33 10.20
CA MET A 174 -13.52 -5.46 10.46
C MET A 174 -13.67 -4.33 9.43
N ASN A 175 -12.66 -4.08 8.59
CA ASN A 175 -12.55 -2.92 7.70
C ASN A 175 -12.81 -1.61 8.46
N TYR A 176 -12.06 -1.39 9.55
CA TYR A 176 -12.25 -0.24 10.43
C TYR A 176 -10.90 0.30 10.93
N CYS A 177 -10.64 1.58 10.67
CA CYS A 177 -9.39 2.24 11.05
C CYS A 177 -9.56 3.00 12.36
N SER A 178 -9.13 2.39 13.47
CA SER A 178 -9.08 3.03 14.80
C SER A 178 -7.66 3.52 15.08
N TYR A 179 -7.40 4.81 14.89
CA TYR A 179 -6.09 5.40 15.21
C TYR A 179 -5.65 5.18 16.67
N PRO A 180 -6.52 5.34 17.70
CA PRO A 180 -6.12 5.11 19.09
C PRO A 180 -5.60 3.69 19.33
N ILE A 181 -6.33 2.67 18.85
CA ILE A 181 -5.92 1.26 19.00
C ILE A 181 -4.66 0.99 18.18
N LEU A 182 -4.63 1.43 16.91
CA LEU A 182 -3.49 1.21 16.03
C LEU A 182 -2.22 1.84 16.58
N ASN A 183 -2.28 3.04 17.15
CA ASN A 183 -1.11 3.71 17.75
C ASN A 183 -0.54 2.91 18.93
N VAL A 184 -1.39 2.40 19.83
CA VAL A 184 -0.92 1.58 20.97
C VAL A 184 -0.37 0.24 20.48
N CYS A 185 -1.08 -0.44 19.57
CA CYS A 185 -0.59 -1.69 18.99
C CYS A 185 0.75 -1.47 18.27
N SER A 186 0.89 -0.38 17.50
CA SER A 186 2.15 -0.01 16.84
C SER A 186 3.28 0.18 17.84
N LYS A 187 3.04 0.84 18.98
CA LYS A 187 4.06 1.00 20.02
C LYS A 187 4.49 -0.35 20.60
N LYS A 188 3.54 -1.22 20.94
CA LYS A 188 3.83 -2.57 21.45
C LYS A 188 4.58 -3.44 20.44
N ILE A 189 4.24 -3.34 19.16
CA ILE A 189 4.93 -4.03 18.06
C ILE A 189 6.37 -3.53 17.91
N GLN A 190 6.60 -2.21 18.01
CA GLN A 190 7.95 -1.64 17.97
C GLN A 190 8.82 -2.14 19.13
N GLU A 191 8.28 -2.21 20.34
CA GLU A 191 8.99 -2.71 21.54
C GLU A 191 9.43 -4.18 21.40
N HIS A 192 8.68 -5.00 20.65
CA HIS A 192 8.89 -6.45 20.51
C HIS A 192 9.12 -6.87 19.05
N VAL A 193 9.70 -6.00 18.22
CA VAL A 193 9.86 -6.26 16.78
C VAL A 193 10.70 -7.52 16.51
N HIS A 194 11.66 -7.80 17.39
CA HIS A 194 12.57 -8.96 17.32
C HIS A 194 11.89 -10.30 17.56
N ASP A 195 10.71 -10.31 18.20
CA ASP A 195 9.93 -11.53 18.48
C ASP A 195 9.05 -11.95 17.29
N ALA A 196 8.89 -11.08 16.28
CA ALA A 196 8.05 -11.34 15.12
C ALA A 196 8.84 -11.90 13.93
N PRO A 197 8.39 -13.00 13.29
CA PRO A 197 8.99 -13.47 12.05
C PRO A 197 8.77 -12.45 10.92
N LEU A 198 9.69 -12.40 9.95
CA LEU A 198 9.63 -11.46 8.82
C LEU A 198 8.28 -11.48 8.08
N ARG A 199 7.67 -12.66 7.90
CA ARG A 199 6.33 -12.77 7.30
C ARG A 199 5.27 -11.96 8.06
N GLN A 200 5.36 -11.90 9.39
CA GLN A 200 4.45 -11.11 10.20
C GLN A 200 4.70 -9.61 10.04
N LEU A 201 5.95 -9.18 9.88
CA LEU A 201 6.29 -7.78 9.59
C LEU A 201 5.70 -7.33 8.25
N ILE A 202 5.80 -8.17 7.22
CA ILE A 202 5.19 -7.94 5.91
C ILE A 202 3.66 -7.79 6.05
N LEU A 203 3.01 -8.70 6.77
CA LEU A 203 1.56 -8.64 7.01
C LEU A 203 1.15 -7.36 7.76
N ILE A 204 1.97 -6.86 8.68
CA ILE A 204 1.70 -5.59 9.38
C ILE A 204 1.74 -4.42 8.39
N LEU A 205 2.71 -4.36 7.48
CA LEU A 205 2.77 -3.32 6.45
C LEU A 205 1.58 -3.38 5.49
N GLU A 206 1.20 -4.58 5.04
CA GLU A 206 0.01 -4.79 4.19
C GLU A 206 -1.29 -4.39 4.92
N ALA A 207 -1.39 -4.68 6.21
CA ALA A 207 -2.49 -4.26 7.06
C ALA A 207 -2.56 -2.74 7.18
N CYS A 208 -1.42 -2.06 7.31
CA CYS A 208 -1.35 -0.59 7.33
C CYS A 208 -1.85 0.01 6.01
N HIS A 209 -1.48 -0.59 4.88
CA HIS A 209 -1.98 -0.15 3.57
C HIS A 209 -3.50 -0.31 3.47
N THR A 210 -4.01 -1.48 3.86
CA THR A 210 -5.45 -1.80 3.81
C THR A 210 -6.28 -0.84 4.66
N LEU A 211 -5.78 -0.50 5.86
CA LEU A 211 -6.43 0.44 6.78
C LEU A 211 -6.16 1.92 6.46
N GLN A 212 -5.34 2.21 5.44
CA GLN A 212 -4.81 3.55 5.15
C GLN A 212 -4.12 4.20 6.37
N TYR A 213 -3.58 3.38 7.26
CA TYR A 213 -2.93 3.82 8.50
C TYR A 213 -1.47 4.20 8.21
N ARG A 214 -1.15 5.48 8.43
CA ARG A 214 0.17 6.04 8.17
C ARG A 214 0.91 6.26 9.49
N ASN A 215 1.91 5.43 9.76
CA ASN A 215 2.77 5.56 10.94
C ASN A 215 4.23 5.36 10.55
N ILE A 216 4.93 6.47 10.30
CA ILE A 216 6.33 6.47 9.87
C ILE A 216 7.22 5.82 10.93
N LYS A 217 6.97 6.08 12.23
CA LYS A 217 7.77 5.50 13.33
C LYS A 217 7.72 3.97 13.31
N LEU A 218 6.52 3.39 13.11
CA LEU A 218 6.38 1.95 12.94
C LEU A 218 7.14 1.46 11.70
N PHE A 219 6.98 2.11 10.55
CA PHE A 219 7.60 1.67 9.30
C PHE A 219 9.13 1.71 9.38
N SER A 220 9.69 2.78 9.95
CA SER A 220 11.11 2.91 10.23
C SER A 220 11.59 1.80 11.17
N ALA A 221 10.95 1.59 12.32
CA ALA A 221 11.35 0.55 13.26
C ALA A 221 11.35 -0.87 12.64
N LEU A 222 10.35 -1.18 11.80
CA LEU A 222 10.29 -2.44 11.06
C LEU A 222 11.44 -2.54 10.04
N ALA A 223 11.69 -1.47 9.28
CA ALA A 223 12.76 -1.45 8.29
C ALA A 223 14.15 -1.50 8.93
N ASP A 224 14.38 -0.80 10.03
CA ASP A 224 15.64 -0.78 10.78
C ASP A 224 15.97 -2.17 11.33
N TYR A 225 14.96 -2.88 11.86
CA TYR A 225 15.13 -4.27 12.30
C TYR A 225 15.47 -5.21 11.13
N VAL A 226 14.73 -5.13 10.02
CA VAL A 226 14.99 -5.97 8.84
C VAL A 226 16.36 -5.66 8.23
N ASN A 227 16.78 -4.39 8.28
CA ASN A 227 18.09 -3.92 7.83
C ASN A 227 19.21 -4.49 8.72
N SER A 228 19.09 -4.36 10.04
CA SER A 228 20.12 -4.86 10.99
C SER A 228 20.26 -6.37 10.99
N THR A 229 19.20 -7.09 10.59
CA THR A 229 19.17 -8.55 10.46
C THR A 229 19.18 -9.02 9.01
N ALA A 230 19.53 -8.15 8.05
CA ALA A 230 19.43 -8.44 6.62
C ALA A 230 20.20 -9.71 6.20
N CYS A 231 21.33 -10.02 6.85
CA CYS A 231 22.12 -11.22 6.58
C CYS A 231 21.40 -12.53 6.92
N LEU A 232 20.40 -12.51 7.81
CA LEU A 232 19.64 -13.69 8.25
C LEU A 232 18.47 -14.03 7.32
N TRP A 233 18.02 -13.07 6.51
CA TRP A 233 16.81 -13.21 5.71
C TRP A 233 17.09 -13.70 4.28
N ASP A 234 16.20 -14.56 3.79
CA ASP A 234 16.20 -14.98 2.40
C ASP A 234 15.90 -13.78 1.48
N LYS A 235 16.62 -13.70 0.36
CA LYS A 235 16.51 -12.56 -0.57
C LYS A 235 15.08 -12.39 -1.09
N ARG A 236 14.32 -13.48 -1.28
CA ARG A 236 12.92 -13.40 -1.73
C ARG A 236 12.02 -12.82 -0.65
N GLN A 237 12.31 -13.07 0.62
CA GLN A 237 11.57 -12.45 1.72
C GLN A 237 11.83 -10.95 1.79
N ILE A 238 13.08 -10.50 1.57
CA ILE A 238 13.42 -9.07 1.48
C ILE A 238 12.69 -8.43 0.29
N VAL A 239 12.62 -9.10 -0.87
CA VAL A 239 11.83 -8.62 -2.03
C VAL A 239 10.36 -8.39 -1.67
N LEU A 240 9.74 -9.32 -0.93
CA LEU A 240 8.34 -9.18 -0.49
C LEU A 240 8.18 -8.05 0.52
N PHE A 241 9.13 -7.87 1.43
CA PHE A 241 9.14 -6.75 2.37
C PHE A 241 9.25 -5.40 1.63
N LEU A 242 10.17 -5.26 0.68
CA LEU A 242 10.31 -4.06 -0.16
C LEU A 242 9.04 -3.80 -0.98
N SER A 243 8.35 -4.84 -1.45
CA SER A 243 7.05 -4.69 -2.12
C SER A 243 5.97 -4.10 -1.20
N ALA A 244 5.96 -4.48 0.08
CA ALA A 244 5.02 -3.93 1.05
C ALA A 244 5.34 -2.46 1.37
N CYS A 245 6.62 -2.12 1.53
CA CYS A 245 7.09 -0.73 1.67
C CYS A 245 6.72 0.14 0.45
N GLU A 246 6.93 -0.39 -0.76
CA GLU A 246 6.55 0.28 -2.01
C GLU A 246 5.05 0.59 -2.06
N THR A 247 4.21 -0.35 -1.65
CA THR A 247 2.75 -0.20 -1.62
C THR A 247 2.29 0.89 -0.64
N LEU A 248 3.07 1.14 0.41
CA LEU A 248 2.87 2.24 1.36
C LEU A 248 3.49 3.57 0.88
N GLY A 249 4.31 3.55 -0.17
CA GLY A 249 5.14 4.68 -0.57
C GLY A 249 6.22 5.02 0.47
N PHE A 250 6.62 4.06 1.30
CA PHE A 250 7.69 4.20 2.28
C PHE A 250 9.01 3.68 1.69
N GLN A 251 10.08 4.46 1.81
CA GLN A 251 11.38 4.15 1.21
C GLN A 251 12.41 3.79 2.30
N PRO A 252 12.70 2.49 2.51
CA PRO A 252 13.73 2.05 3.46
C PRO A 252 15.12 2.10 2.80
N SER A 253 15.70 3.30 2.73
CA SER A 253 16.93 3.58 1.95
C SER A 253 18.09 2.64 2.28
N GLU A 254 18.38 2.43 3.55
CA GLU A 254 19.50 1.63 4.04
C GLU A 254 19.34 0.16 3.64
N LEU A 255 18.11 -0.38 3.79
CA LEU A 255 17.79 -1.74 3.36
C LEU A 255 17.87 -1.88 1.84
N MET A 256 17.44 -0.87 1.08
CA MET A 256 17.53 -0.87 -0.38
C MET A 256 18.99 -0.79 -0.87
N GLU A 257 19.89 -0.14 -0.13
CA GLU A 257 21.32 -0.15 -0.42
C GLU A 257 21.91 -1.55 -0.23
N ILE A 258 21.75 -2.14 0.96
CA ILE A 258 22.26 -3.49 1.26
C ILE A 258 21.66 -4.54 0.32
N PHE A 259 20.37 -4.40 -0.01
CA PHE A 259 19.73 -5.34 -0.93
C PHE A 259 20.26 -5.20 -2.36
N ALA A 260 20.68 -4.01 -2.79
CA ALA A 260 21.31 -3.84 -4.11
C ALA A 260 22.64 -4.59 -4.20
N GLU A 261 23.46 -4.54 -3.14
CA GLU A 261 24.71 -5.32 -3.06
C GLU A 261 24.44 -6.83 -3.15
N LYS A 262 23.44 -7.33 -2.39
CA LYS A 262 23.03 -8.74 -2.44
C LYS A 262 22.52 -9.20 -3.82
N VAL A 263 21.90 -8.29 -4.57
CA VAL A 263 21.44 -8.55 -5.94
C VAL A 263 22.63 -8.66 -6.90
N THR A 264 23.63 -7.79 -6.75
CA THR A 264 24.84 -7.82 -7.59
C THR A 264 25.74 -9.01 -7.29
N GLU A 265 25.83 -9.44 -6.03
CA GLU A 265 26.68 -10.57 -5.60
C GLU A 265 26.15 -11.94 -6.04
N ASP A 266 24.84 -12.16 -5.92
CA ASP A 266 24.19 -13.38 -6.42
C ASP A 266 22.82 -13.01 -7.02
N PRO A 267 22.75 -12.89 -8.36
CA PRO A 267 21.52 -12.58 -9.08
C PRO A 267 20.67 -13.81 -9.42
N GLU A 268 21.10 -15.03 -9.09
CA GLU A 268 20.43 -16.26 -9.54
C GLU A 268 19.01 -16.41 -8.98
N PHE A 269 18.73 -15.80 -7.82
CA PHE A 269 17.39 -15.81 -7.22
C PHE A 269 16.35 -14.93 -7.96
N LEU A 270 16.79 -14.05 -8.88
CA LEU A 270 15.93 -13.14 -9.64
C LEU A 270 15.24 -13.85 -10.81
N ASN A 271 14.23 -14.68 -10.50
CA ASN A 271 13.25 -15.08 -11.50
C ASN A 271 12.41 -13.88 -11.98
N LEU A 272 11.66 -14.04 -13.08
CA LEU A 272 10.84 -12.98 -13.68
C LEU A 272 9.95 -12.26 -12.64
N LYS A 273 9.29 -13.00 -11.75
CA LYS A 273 8.43 -12.43 -10.70
C LYS A 273 9.21 -11.53 -9.75
N ASN A 274 10.33 -12.00 -9.22
CA ASN A 274 11.16 -11.22 -8.28
C ASN A 274 11.78 -10.01 -8.98
N LEU A 275 12.28 -10.17 -10.20
CA LEU A 275 12.83 -9.09 -11.02
C LEU A 275 11.82 -7.94 -11.19
N LEU A 276 10.58 -8.26 -11.58
CA LEU A 276 9.52 -7.26 -11.75
C LEU A 276 9.19 -6.53 -10.45
N ILE A 277 9.21 -7.23 -9.30
CA ILE A 277 8.98 -6.61 -7.99
C ILE A 277 10.14 -5.66 -7.65
N VAL A 278 11.38 -6.06 -7.86
CA VAL A 278 12.56 -5.23 -7.62
C VAL A 278 12.52 -3.98 -8.51
N LEU A 279 12.32 -4.14 -9.82
CA LEU A 279 12.19 -3.02 -10.76
C LEU A 279 11.07 -2.06 -10.33
N ARG A 280 9.91 -2.59 -9.92
CA ARG A 280 8.79 -1.78 -9.44
C ARG A 280 9.13 -1.03 -8.15
N ALA A 281 9.75 -1.70 -7.17
CA ALA A 281 10.10 -1.11 -5.88
C ALA A 281 11.10 0.05 -6.05
N TYR A 282 12.21 -0.19 -6.74
CA TYR A 282 13.24 0.82 -6.95
C TYR A 282 12.73 2.00 -7.80
N SER A 283 11.96 1.72 -8.86
CA SER A 283 11.41 2.78 -9.71
C SER A 283 10.36 3.63 -8.99
N ARG A 284 9.39 3.04 -8.30
CA ARG A 284 8.31 3.79 -7.64
C ARG A 284 8.80 4.58 -6.45
N LEU A 285 9.68 4.01 -5.63
CA LEU A 285 10.32 4.70 -4.52
C LEU A 285 11.46 5.62 -4.97
N ASN A 286 11.80 5.62 -6.27
CA ASN A 286 12.87 6.42 -6.86
C ASN A 286 14.20 6.24 -6.10
N TYR A 287 14.57 5.00 -5.79
CA TYR A 287 15.84 4.71 -5.15
C TYR A 287 16.87 4.28 -6.19
N VAL A 288 18.05 4.89 -6.12
CA VAL A 288 19.21 4.55 -6.93
C VAL A 288 20.35 4.24 -5.95
N PRO A 289 20.94 3.03 -5.98
CA PRO A 289 22.03 2.67 -5.10
C PRO A 289 23.20 3.66 -5.18
N ARG A 290 23.81 3.98 -4.03
CA ARG A 290 24.95 4.90 -3.96
C ARG A 290 26.24 4.18 -4.35
N VAL A 291 26.38 2.95 -3.89
CA VAL A 291 27.47 2.02 -4.16
C VAL A 291 27.11 1.16 -5.38
N GLN A 292 28.08 0.92 -6.27
CA GLN A 292 27.96 -0.01 -7.40
C GLN A 292 26.74 0.21 -8.32
N LYS A 293 26.24 1.46 -8.43
CA LYS A 293 25.09 1.84 -9.26
C LYS A 293 25.11 1.18 -10.65
N HIS A 294 26.23 1.30 -11.36
CA HIS A 294 26.37 0.78 -12.72
C HIS A 294 26.19 -0.74 -12.77
N LEU A 295 26.86 -1.46 -11.86
CA LEU A 295 26.78 -2.92 -11.77
C LEU A 295 25.35 -3.37 -11.44
N PHE A 296 24.66 -2.70 -10.51
CA PHE A 296 23.27 -3.01 -10.18
C PHE A 296 22.34 -2.94 -11.39
N PHE A 297 22.41 -1.86 -12.18
CA PHE A 297 21.59 -1.75 -13.39
C PHE A 297 22.01 -2.73 -14.48
N GLU A 298 23.30 -3.01 -14.64
CA GLU A 298 23.80 -4.04 -15.55
C GLU A 298 23.26 -5.43 -15.20
N THR A 299 23.27 -5.79 -13.90
CA THR A 299 22.69 -7.03 -13.39
C THR A 299 21.20 -7.12 -13.71
N LEU A 300 20.42 -6.07 -13.43
CA LEU A 300 18.98 -6.03 -13.73
C LEU A 300 18.70 -6.15 -15.24
N HIS A 301 19.50 -5.49 -16.07
CA HIS A 301 19.41 -5.58 -17.53
C HIS A 301 19.72 -7.00 -18.02
N SER A 302 20.79 -7.62 -17.52
CA SER A 302 21.17 -9.00 -17.85
C SER A 302 20.06 -9.98 -17.48
N CYS A 303 19.48 -9.86 -16.28
CA CYS A 303 18.33 -10.68 -15.85
C CYS A 303 17.08 -10.46 -16.71
N LEU A 304 16.78 -9.21 -17.08
CA LEU A 304 15.67 -8.90 -17.98
C LEU A 304 15.87 -9.53 -19.35
N ASN A 305 17.07 -9.39 -19.93
CA ASN A 305 17.42 -9.96 -21.24
C ASN A 305 17.30 -11.48 -21.26
N LYS A 306 17.73 -12.17 -20.19
CA LYS A 306 17.52 -13.63 -20.03
C LYS A 306 16.04 -14.02 -20.01
N CYS A 307 15.16 -13.15 -19.53
CA CYS A 307 13.72 -13.40 -19.45
C CYS A 307 12.94 -12.98 -20.70
N LEU A 308 13.53 -12.25 -21.66
CA LEU A 308 12.83 -11.73 -22.85
C LEU A 308 12.09 -12.80 -23.68
N PRO A 309 12.58 -14.03 -23.87
CA PRO A 309 11.87 -15.01 -24.69
C PRO A 309 10.54 -15.48 -24.09
N GLN A 310 10.39 -15.39 -22.77
CA GLN A 310 9.27 -15.94 -22.00
C GLN A 310 8.40 -14.86 -21.34
N ILE A 311 8.78 -13.59 -21.46
CA ILE A 311 8.07 -12.48 -20.82
C ILE A 311 6.79 -12.13 -21.60
N SER A 312 5.69 -11.91 -20.87
CA SER A 312 4.47 -11.38 -21.51
C SER A 312 4.63 -9.91 -21.87
N ASP A 313 3.85 -9.44 -22.84
CA ASP A 313 3.87 -8.05 -23.31
C ASP A 313 3.59 -7.03 -22.20
N THR A 314 2.69 -7.39 -21.29
CA THR A 314 2.33 -6.56 -20.14
C THR A 314 3.47 -6.48 -19.13
N GLU A 315 4.19 -7.58 -18.91
CA GLU A 315 5.34 -7.61 -18.01
C GLU A 315 6.55 -6.91 -18.62
N LEU A 316 6.78 -7.05 -19.92
CA LEU A 316 7.81 -6.32 -20.66
C LEU A 316 7.58 -4.81 -20.56
N LEU A 317 6.36 -4.34 -20.83
CA LEU A 317 6.00 -2.94 -20.70
C LEU A 317 6.24 -2.43 -19.26
N LYS A 318 5.90 -3.23 -18.23
CA LYS A 318 6.15 -2.89 -16.82
C LYS A 318 7.64 -2.80 -16.49
N ALA A 319 8.45 -3.74 -16.98
CA ALA A 319 9.89 -3.76 -16.76
C ALA A 319 10.56 -2.54 -17.41
N VAL A 320 10.30 -2.31 -18.70
CA VAL A 320 10.84 -1.18 -19.46
C VAL A 320 10.42 0.15 -18.86
N TYR A 321 9.12 0.32 -18.54
CA TYR A 321 8.60 1.51 -17.87
C TYR A 321 9.30 1.80 -16.53
N SER A 322 9.56 0.77 -15.73
CA SER A 322 10.23 0.92 -14.44
C SER A 322 11.69 1.39 -14.60
N LEU A 323 12.42 0.85 -15.58
CA LEU A 323 13.79 1.28 -15.90
C LEU A 323 13.81 2.71 -16.46
N CYS A 324 12.86 3.05 -17.34
CA CYS A 324 12.67 4.41 -17.85
C CYS A 324 12.43 5.42 -16.72
N ILE A 325 11.59 5.11 -15.73
CA ILE A 325 11.40 5.95 -14.54
C ILE A 325 12.74 6.21 -13.84
N LEU A 326 13.57 5.18 -13.67
CA LEU A 326 14.90 5.29 -13.04
C LEU A 326 15.92 6.04 -13.91
N GLY A 327 15.59 6.33 -15.17
CA GLY A 327 16.46 7.05 -16.11
C GLY A 327 17.43 6.13 -16.84
N HIS A 328 17.09 4.84 -16.96
CA HIS A 328 17.86 3.84 -17.67
C HIS A 328 17.07 3.31 -18.86
N LEU A 329 17.65 3.35 -20.06
CA LEU A 329 17.02 2.87 -21.29
C LEU A 329 17.52 1.46 -21.63
N PRO A 330 16.69 0.40 -21.48
CA PRO A 330 17.09 -0.97 -21.82
C PRO A 330 16.90 -1.23 -23.32
N HIS A 331 17.87 -0.86 -24.15
CA HIS A 331 17.78 -0.89 -25.63
C HIS A 331 17.19 -2.20 -26.19
N GLN A 332 17.72 -3.37 -25.81
CA GLN A 332 17.21 -4.65 -26.32
C GLN A 332 15.74 -4.91 -25.96
N ALA A 333 15.33 -4.58 -24.73
CA ALA A 333 13.95 -4.73 -24.29
C ALA A 333 13.02 -3.68 -24.91
N LEU A 334 13.54 -2.47 -25.19
CA LEU A 334 12.85 -1.41 -25.90
C LEU A 334 12.57 -1.78 -27.35
N ASP A 335 13.57 -2.31 -28.06
CA ASP A 335 13.44 -2.73 -29.46
C ASP A 335 12.36 -3.81 -29.60
N GLU A 336 12.38 -4.80 -28.71
CA GLU A 336 11.36 -5.84 -28.66
C GLU A 336 9.96 -5.28 -28.33
N LEU A 337 9.87 -4.32 -27.39
CA LEU A 337 8.61 -3.66 -27.05
C LEU A 337 8.05 -2.86 -28.25
N LEU A 338 8.88 -2.12 -28.97
CA LEU A 338 8.46 -1.34 -30.15
C LEU A 338 8.04 -2.25 -31.32
N ARG A 339 8.74 -3.37 -31.50
CA ARG A 339 8.37 -4.39 -32.50
C ARG A 339 6.99 -4.99 -32.21
N LYS A 340 6.58 -5.07 -30.94
CA LYS A 340 5.26 -5.55 -30.53
C LYS A 340 4.20 -4.44 -30.58
N ASP A 341 4.56 -3.20 -30.23
CA ASP A 341 3.68 -2.02 -30.35
C ASP A 341 3.23 -1.79 -31.79
N SER A 342 4.17 -1.86 -32.74
CA SER A 342 3.88 -1.70 -34.18
C SER A 342 2.95 -2.76 -34.75
N ARG A 343 2.79 -3.91 -34.08
CA ARG A 343 1.85 -4.98 -34.44
C ARG A 343 0.49 -4.86 -33.74
N ASN A 344 0.27 -3.81 -32.95
CA ASN A 344 -0.90 -3.62 -32.08
C ASN A 344 -1.11 -4.78 -31.06
N GLU A 345 -0.05 -5.51 -30.71
CA GLU A 345 -0.10 -6.65 -29.78
C GLU A 345 -0.22 -6.19 -28.30
N LEU A 346 0.25 -4.97 -27.99
CA LEU A 346 0.36 -4.47 -26.60
C LEU A 346 -0.96 -3.99 -25.98
N ILE A 347 -1.86 -3.45 -26.81
CA ILE A 347 -3.06 -2.71 -26.36
C ILE A 347 -4.27 -3.22 -27.15
N LEU A 348 -4.95 -4.22 -26.60
CA LEU A 348 -6.21 -4.74 -27.14
C LEU A 348 -7.40 -3.91 -26.62
N SER A 349 -8.44 -3.74 -27.45
CA SER A 349 -9.59 -2.87 -27.17
C SER A 349 -10.43 -3.29 -25.95
N GLU A 350 -10.37 -4.55 -25.53
CA GLU A 350 -11.20 -5.12 -24.44
C GLU A 350 -10.48 -5.21 -23.09
N ASP A 351 -9.28 -4.63 -22.94
CA ASP A 351 -8.49 -4.74 -21.71
C ASP A 351 -8.92 -3.74 -20.62
N LEU A 352 -9.26 -4.25 -19.42
CA LEU A 352 -9.58 -3.45 -18.22
C LEU A 352 -8.46 -2.50 -17.78
N TYR A 353 -7.20 -2.78 -18.17
CA TYR A 353 -6.02 -1.98 -17.82
C TYR A 353 -5.48 -1.14 -18.99
N LYS A 354 -6.26 -0.96 -20.06
CA LYS A 354 -5.88 -0.26 -21.29
C LYS A 354 -5.28 1.13 -21.03
N GLU A 355 -5.98 1.98 -20.29
CA GLU A 355 -5.54 3.36 -20.02
C GLU A 355 -4.18 3.41 -19.28
N GLN A 356 -3.97 2.47 -18.36
CA GLN A 356 -2.72 2.37 -17.61
C GLN A 356 -1.56 1.94 -18.53
N LYS A 357 -1.81 0.97 -19.42
CA LYS A 357 -0.83 0.53 -20.42
C LYS A 357 -0.48 1.64 -21.41
N GLU A 358 -1.48 2.36 -21.92
CA GLU A 358 -1.28 3.54 -22.79
C GLU A 358 -0.45 4.63 -22.10
N MET A 359 -0.74 4.91 -20.83
CA MET A 359 0.03 5.87 -20.04
C MET A 359 1.49 5.43 -19.88
N MET A 360 1.73 4.16 -19.57
CA MET A 360 3.08 3.60 -19.45
C MET A 360 3.83 3.66 -20.77
N LEU A 361 3.21 3.23 -21.86
CA LEU A 361 3.81 3.24 -23.20
C LEU A 361 4.16 4.68 -23.63
N ARG A 362 3.28 5.64 -23.38
CA ARG A 362 3.55 7.05 -23.62
C ARG A 362 4.77 7.54 -22.83
N CYS A 363 4.85 7.17 -21.54
CA CYS A 363 6.01 7.52 -20.72
C CYS A 363 7.31 6.90 -21.24
N VAL A 364 7.26 5.64 -21.69
CA VAL A 364 8.41 4.97 -22.31
C VAL A 364 8.88 5.73 -23.55
N LYS A 365 7.96 6.06 -24.47
CA LYS A 365 8.27 6.86 -25.67
C LYS A 365 8.88 8.23 -25.31
N THR A 366 8.30 8.93 -24.33
CA THR A 366 8.86 10.19 -23.83
C THR A 366 10.28 10.01 -23.24
N CYS A 367 10.53 8.95 -22.48
CA CYS A 367 11.87 8.65 -21.98
C CYS A 367 12.83 8.33 -23.14
N MET A 368 12.41 7.61 -24.18
CA MET A 368 13.28 7.34 -25.33
C MET A 368 13.73 8.63 -26.01
N GLU A 369 12.84 9.63 -26.11
CA GLU A 369 13.17 10.91 -26.73
C GLU A 369 14.02 11.79 -25.79
N LEU A 370 13.56 12.03 -24.55
CA LEU A 370 14.21 12.97 -23.63
C LEU A 370 15.43 12.37 -22.91
N ASP A 371 15.46 11.05 -22.73
CA ASP A 371 16.59 10.34 -22.13
C ASP A 371 17.63 9.83 -23.12
N SER A 372 17.42 10.04 -24.43
CA SER A 372 18.44 9.75 -25.43
C SER A 372 19.70 10.60 -25.22
N PRO A 373 20.92 10.04 -25.38
CA PRO A 373 22.15 10.83 -25.38
C PRO A 373 22.22 11.84 -26.53
N SER A 374 21.44 11.65 -27.60
CA SER A 374 21.34 12.60 -28.72
C SER A 374 20.35 13.73 -28.49
N PHE A 375 19.61 13.72 -27.38
CA PHE A 375 18.64 14.78 -27.08
C PHE A 375 19.35 16.11 -26.90
N THR A 376 19.06 17.05 -27.79
CA THR A 376 19.55 18.43 -27.69
C THR A 376 18.46 19.28 -27.06
N LYS A 377 18.82 20.04 -26.03
CA LYS A 377 17.91 20.98 -25.37
C LYS A 377 17.26 21.87 -26.43
N PRO A 378 15.92 21.88 -26.55
CA PRO A 378 15.25 22.73 -27.52
C PRO A 378 15.51 24.20 -27.18
N ALA A 379 15.83 25.00 -28.20
CA ALA A 379 15.98 26.45 -28.06
C ALA A 379 14.65 27.10 -27.62
N PHE A 380 13.53 26.50 -28.03
CA PHE A 380 12.18 26.90 -27.66
C PHE A 380 11.31 25.67 -27.42
N VAL A 381 10.58 25.64 -26.30
CA VAL A 381 9.54 24.65 -26.04
C VAL A 381 8.20 25.32 -26.32
N LEU A 382 7.52 24.86 -27.37
CA LEU A 382 6.19 25.36 -27.73
C LEU A 382 5.24 25.11 -26.55
N THR A 383 4.66 26.18 -26.03
CA THR A 383 3.71 26.12 -24.92
C THR A 383 2.31 26.31 -25.47
N GLU A 384 1.43 25.34 -25.26
CA GLU A 384 0.01 25.53 -25.51
C GLU A 384 -0.63 26.08 -24.23
N ASN A 385 -1.05 27.35 -24.26
CA ASN A 385 -1.79 27.96 -23.16
C ASN A 385 -3.26 27.50 -23.23
N LEU A 386 -3.68 26.64 -22.30
CA LEU A 386 -5.10 26.29 -22.13
C LEU A 386 -5.72 27.07 -20.97
N SER A 387 -6.73 27.90 -21.30
CA SER A 387 -7.75 28.53 -20.44
C SER A 387 -7.33 29.23 -19.14
N SER A 388 -7.90 30.42 -18.90
CA SER A 388 -7.70 31.27 -17.71
C SER A 388 -8.31 30.75 -16.39
N LEU A 389 -8.88 29.53 -16.37
CA LEU A 389 -9.58 29.04 -15.17
C LEU A 389 -8.58 28.43 -14.18
N VAL A 390 -8.13 29.25 -13.24
CA VAL A 390 -7.24 28.84 -12.16
C VAL A 390 -7.96 27.83 -11.28
N SER A 391 -7.35 26.66 -11.10
CA SER A 391 -7.88 25.70 -10.12
C SER A 391 -7.96 26.37 -8.75
N LEU A 392 -9.02 26.10 -7.98
CA LEU A 392 -9.21 26.71 -6.65
C LEU A 392 -7.98 26.53 -5.75
N ASN A 393 -7.27 25.42 -5.92
CA ASN A 393 -6.06 25.08 -5.18
C ASN A 393 -4.82 25.90 -5.58
N LEU A 394 -4.84 26.65 -6.68
CA LEU A 394 -3.72 27.47 -7.14
C LEU A 394 -3.97 28.97 -6.96
N ARG A 395 -5.20 29.40 -6.64
CA ARG A 395 -5.55 30.82 -6.47
C ARG A 395 -4.67 31.52 -5.44
N LYS A 396 -4.42 30.90 -4.30
CA LYS A 396 -3.54 31.47 -3.27
C LYS A 396 -2.09 31.64 -3.76
N ALA A 397 -1.62 30.70 -4.56
CA ALA A 397 -0.28 30.79 -5.16
C ALA A 397 -0.22 31.93 -6.19
N GLN A 398 -1.25 32.07 -7.01
CA GLN A 398 -1.40 33.19 -7.94
C GLN A 398 -1.40 34.53 -7.21
N GLU A 399 -2.23 34.71 -6.17
CA GLU A 399 -2.27 35.94 -5.35
C GLU A 399 -0.89 36.26 -4.75
N ALA A 400 -0.21 35.25 -4.18
CA ALA A 400 1.11 35.44 -3.60
C ALA A 400 2.19 35.76 -4.65
N LEU A 401 2.10 35.19 -5.86
CA LEU A 401 2.99 35.52 -6.98
C LEU A 401 2.76 36.95 -7.48
N ILE A 402 1.51 37.40 -7.59
CA ILE A 402 1.18 38.78 -7.97
C ILE A 402 1.73 39.76 -6.93
N GLU A 403 1.52 39.47 -5.63
CA GLU A 403 2.05 40.30 -4.55
C GLU A 403 3.59 40.35 -4.54
N LEU A 404 4.24 39.23 -4.88
CA LEU A 404 5.71 39.12 -4.91
C LEU A 404 6.33 39.79 -6.15
N LEU A 405 5.74 39.58 -7.32
CA LEU A 405 6.30 39.96 -8.63
C LEU A 405 5.74 41.29 -9.16
N GLY A 406 4.64 41.76 -8.59
CA GLY A 406 3.98 43.02 -8.90
C GLY A 406 2.83 42.92 -9.92
N ASP A 407 2.89 41.96 -10.85
CA ASP A 407 1.90 41.84 -11.94
C ASP A 407 1.76 40.40 -12.46
N GLU A 408 0.63 40.09 -13.09
CA GLU A 408 0.35 38.80 -13.76
C GLU A 408 1.20 38.58 -15.00
N THR A 409 1.74 39.64 -15.63
CA THR A 409 2.63 39.54 -16.80
C THR A 409 4.01 38.94 -16.48
N MET A 410 4.32 38.75 -15.20
CA MET A 410 5.61 38.23 -14.71
C MET A 410 5.69 36.71 -14.64
N PHE A 411 4.57 35.99 -14.83
CA PHE A 411 4.54 34.53 -14.83
C PHE A 411 3.48 33.97 -15.79
N MET A 412 3.72 32.78 -16.34
CA MET A 412 2.68 32.02 -17.04
C MET A 412 2.06 31.02 -16.08
N GLN A 413 0.78 30.75 -16.26
CA GLN A 413 0.03 29.78 -15.48
C GLN A 413 -0.48 28.65 -16.36
N ASN A 414 -0.63 27.46 -15.79
CA ASN A 414 -1.21 26.29 -16.46
C ASN A 414 -0.52 25.93 -17.80
N VAL A 415 0.80 26.01 -17.81
CA VAL A 415 1.66 25.80 -18.98
C VAL A 415 1.62 24.33 -19.38
N GLN A 416 1.08 24.02 -20.56
CA GLN A 416 1.16 22.69 -21.16
C GLN A 416 2.36 22.63 -22.10
N LEU A 417 3.18 21.62 -21.88
CA LEU A 417 4.35 21.32 -22.67
C LEU A 417 4.09 20.08 -23.54
N PRO A 418 4.93 19.84 -24.56
CA PRO A 418 4.97 18.55 -25.24
C PRO A 418 5.06 17.39 -24.23
N TYR A 419 4.70 16.19 -24.68
CA TYR A 419 4.69 14.98 -23.84
C TYR A 419 3.65 14.97 -22.72
N LYS A 420 2.65 15.85 -22.80
CA LYS A 420 1.61 16.04 -21.76
C LYS A 420 2.19 16.43 -20.40
N TYR A 421 3.36 17.09 -20.40
CA TYR A 421 3.85 17.71 -19.19
C TYR A 421 3.08 18.98 -18.92
N HIS A 422 2.85 19.23 -17.65
CA HIS A 422 2.11 20.38 -17.15
C HIS A 422 2.94 21.09 -16.09
N ILE A 423 2.98 22.41 -16.14
CA ILE A 423 3.60 23.26 -15.13
C ILE A 423 2.52 24.18 -14.57
N ASP A 424 2.44 24.30 -13.24
CA ASP A 424 1.44 25.15 -12.60
C ASP A 424 1.76 26.62 -12.83
N PHE A 425 3.02 27.02 -12.60
CA PHE A 425 3.51 28.37 -12.93
C PHE A 425 4.93 28.33 -13.54
N GLU A 426 5.13 29.06 -14.63
CA GLU A 426 6.44 29.31 -15.24
C GLU A 426 6.89 30.75 -14.96
N ILE A 427 8.14 30.93 -14.53
CA ILE A 427 8.74 32.25 -14.29
C ILE A 427 10.02 32.34 -15.12
N ARG A 428 10.22 33.45 -15.84
CA ARG A 428 11.47 33.73 -16.56
C ARG A 428 12.34 34.66 -15.74
N MET A 429 13.62 34.35 -15.62
CA MET A 429 14.59 35.12 -14.87
C MET A 429 15.84 35.39 -15.68
N ASP A 430 16.59 36.40 -15.29
CA ASP A 430 17.96 36.60 -15.75
C ASP A 430 18.88 35.43 -15.36
N SER A 431 20.05 35.35 -16.00
CA SER A 431 21.03 34.28 -15.80
C SER A 431 21.52 34.17 -14.35
N ASP A 432 21.50 35.30 -13.63
CA ASP A 432 21.95 35.42 -12.25
C ASP A 432 20.83 35.18 -11.23
N ARG A 433 19.61 34.87 -11.69
CA ARG A 433 18.44 34.60 -10.84
C ARG A 433 18.11 35.72 -9.84
N LYS A 434 18.35 36.97 -10.23
CA LYS A 434 18.12 38.18 -9.42
C LYS A 434 16.90 38.96 -9.88
N LYS A 435 16.59 38.94 -11.18
CA LYS A 435 15.50 39.71 -11.78
C LYS A 435 14.55 38.81 -12.54
N VAL A 436 13.26 38.99 -12.29
CA VAL A 436 12.20 38.35 -13.07
C VAL A 436 11.98 39.18 -14.34
N LEU A 437 11.85 38.49 -15.47
CA LEU A 437 11.66 39.09 -16.78
C LEU A 437 10.18 38.96 -17.16
N PRO A 438 9.54 40.04 -17.66
CA PRO A 438 8.16 39.99 -18.11
C PRO A 438 8.02 39.06 -19.31
N ILE A 439 6.86 38.39 -19.42
CA ILE A 439 6.55 37.53 -20.56
C ILE A 439 5.97 38.40 -21.67
N THR A 440 6.84 38.87 -22.55
CA THR A 440 6.45 39.56 -23.79
C THR A 440 5.91 38.55 -24.80
N ALA A 441 4.81 38.88 -25.47
CA ALA A 441 4.13 38.00 -26.43
C ALA A 441 4.92 37.77 -27.74
N THR A 442 6.11 38.34 -27.89
CA THR A 442 6.88 38.40 -29.15
C THR A 442 8.36 38.01 -29.05
N ASP A 443 8.86 37.52 -27.91
CA ASP A 443 10.26 37.09 -27.83
C ASP A 443 10.47 35.68 -28.40
N ASP A 444 10.55 35.66 -29.74
CA ASP A 444 11.01 34.56 -30.62
C ASP A 444 12.56 34.40 -30.60
N HIS A 445 13.26 35.00 -29.63
CA HIS A 445 14.72 34.95 -29.58
C HIS A 445 15.23 34.06 -28.45
N PRO A 446 16.04 33.03 -28.78
CA PRO A 446 16.66 32.15 -27.81
C PRO A 446 17.85 32.86 -27.17
N ASP A 447 17.57 33.81 -26.29
CA ASP A 447 18.62 34.44 -25.50
C ASP A 447 19.13 33.42 -24.46
N SER A 448 20.38 33.00 -24.62
CA SER A 448 21.09 32.07 -23.72
C SER A 448 21.23 32.59 -22.29
N SER A 449 20.78 33.82 -22.03
CA SER A 449 20.82 34.54 -20.75
C SER A 449 19.55 34.36 -19.90
N VAL A 450 18.51 33.65 -20.38
CA VAL A 450 17.24 33.49 -19.65
C VAL A 450 17.13 32.13 -18.96
N GLN A 451 16.95 32.14 -17.64
CA GLN A 451 16.62 30.97 -16.84
C GLN A 451 15.10 30.81 -16.71
N ARG A 452 14.57 29.60 -16.92
CA ARG A 452 13.14 29.30 -16.74
C ARG A 452 12.93 28.51 -15.46
N LEU A 453 12.07 28.98 -14.58
CA LEU A 453 11.63 28.26 -13.38
C LEU A 453 10.29 27.59 -13.64
N ALA A 454 10.15 26.33 -13.22
CA ALA A 454 8.89 25.60 -13.23
C ALA A 454 8.45 25.32 -11.80
N LEU A 455 7.41 26.01 -11.34
CA LEU A 455 6.80 25.78 -10.04
C LEU A 455 5.73 24.68 -10.18
N LEU A 456 5.88 23.61 -9.40
CA LEU A 456 4.95 22.48 -9.38
C LEU A 456 4.35 22.31 -7.98
N PHE A 457 3.05 22.54 -7.87
CA PHE A 457 2.24 22.37 -6.67
C PHE A 457 1.70 20.93 -6.60
N VAL A 458 2.46 20.06 -5.95
CA VAL A 458 2.21 18.62 -5.94
C VAL A 458 1.58 18.15 -4.63
N PRO A 459 0.70 17.12 -4.66
CA PRO A 459 0.10 16.56 -3.45
C PRO A 459 1.14 15.78 -2.64
N LEU A 460 0.94 15.65 -1.32
CA LEU A 460 1.87 14.93 -0.44
C LEU A 460 2.11 13.46 -0.87
N SER A 461 1.12 12.84 -1.52
CA SER A 461 1.20 11.45 -2.01
C SER A 461 2.22 11.21 -3.12
N THR A 462 2.79 12.25 -3.74
CA THR A 462 3.85 12.10 -4.75
C THR A 462 5.25 12.03 -4.14
N PHE A 463 5.38 12.18 -2.82
CA PHE A 463 6.63 12.00 -2.09
C PHE A 463 6.66 10.66 -1.36
N CYS A 464 7.85 10.15 -1.07
CA CYS A 464 8.03 9.04 -0.16
C CYS A 464 7.59 9.45 1.25
N MET A 465 6.94 8.53 1.97
CA MET A 465 6.32 8.84 3.24
C MET A 465 7.35 9.29 4.28
N GLY A 466 7.10 10.44 4.90
CA GLY A 466 7.99 11.02 5.91
C GLY A 466 9.16 11.82 5.35
N THR A 467 9.29 11.96 4.03
CA THR A 467 10.40 12.70 3.41
C THR A 467 9.91 13.67 2.31
N MET A 468 10.82 14.50 1.80
CA MET A 468 10.62 15.32 0.60
C MET A 468 11.14 14.63 -0.67
N HIS A 469 11.49 13.35 -0.59
CA HIS A 469 12.00 12.59 -1.73
C HIS A 469 10.87 12.31 -2.72
N PRO A 470 10.94 12.75 -3.98
CA PRO A 470 9.89 12.50 -4.96
C PRO A 470 9.86 11.02 -5.36
N GLN A 471 8.64 10.45 -5.44
CA GLN A 471 8.43 9.13 -6.02
C GLN A 471 8.71 9.14 -7.53
N GLY A 472 8.87 7.94 -8.11
CA GLY A 472 9.36 7.72 -9.47
C GLY A 472 8.75 8.60 -10.56
N LYS A 473 7.42 8.70 -10.61
CA LYS A 473 6.73 9.52 -11.63
C LYS A 473 7.06 11.01 -11.50
N LEU A 474 7.11 11.53 -10.27
CA LEU A 474 7.44 12.93 -10.01
C LEU A 474 8.93 13.19 -10.26
N ALA A 475 9.79 12.26 -9.86
CA ALA A 475 11.23 12.33 -10.13
C ALA A 475 11.54 12.34 -11.63
N MET A 476 10.87 11.48 -12.40
CA MET A 476 10.96 11.45 -13.86
C MET A 476 10.48 12.76 -14.49
N LYS A 477 9.31 13.29 -14.07
CA LYS A 477 8.82 14.61 -14.51
C LYS A 477 9.85 15.71 -14.22
N LYS A 478 10.40 15.74 -13.00
CA LYS A 478 11.45 16.70 -12.61
C LYS A 478 12.68 16.56 -13.52
N ARG A 479 13.16 15.34 -13.75
CA ARG A 479 14.30 15.07 -14.65
C ARG A 479 14.05 15.57 -16.06
N HIS A 480 12.89 15.29 -16.63
CA HIS A 480 12.55 15.68 -18.00
C HIS A 480 12.37 17.19 -18.16
N LEU A 481 11.72 17.86 -17.20
CA LEU A 481 11.62 19.32 -17.20
C LEU A 481 13.00 19.98 -17.10
N ASN A 482 13.90 19.43 -16.29
CA ASN A 482 15.30 19.90 -16.23
C ASN A 482 16.00 19.78 -17.60
N LYS A 483 15.79 18.69 -18.33
CA LYS A 483 16.33 18.52 -19.70
C LYS A 483 15.71 19.47 -20.72
N LEU A 484 14.43 19.80 -20.56
CA LEU A 484 13.75 20.83 -21.35
C LEU A 484 14.21 22.27 -20.99
N GLY A 485 15.11 22.43 -20.02
CA GLY A 485 15.71 23.72 -19.66
C GLY A 485 15.04 24.44 -18.49
N TYR A 486 14.10 23.79 -17.79
CA TYR A 486 13.45 24.37 -16.62
C TYR A 486 14.21 24.02 -15.35
N HIS A 487 14.37 24.98 -14.44
CA HIS A 487 14.74 24.71 -13.07
C HIS A 487 13.46 24.47 -12.25
N VAL A 488 13.25 23.22 -11.83
CA VAL A 488 12.00 22.77 -11.20
C VAL A 488 11.98 23.00 -9.69
N ILE A 489 11.00 23.77 -9.22
CA ILE A 489 10.70 24.00 -7.81
C ILE A 489 9.46 23.19 -7.43
N LEU A 490 9.63 22.21 -6.55
CA LEU A 490 8.53 21.40 -6.01
C LEU A 490 7.95 22.03 -4.75
N ILE A 491 6.64 22.25 -4.73
CA ILE A 491 5.90 22.84 -3.60
C ILE A 491 4.82 21.88 -3.15
N GLN A 492 4.77 21.59 -1.85
CA GLN A 492 3.69 20.77 -1.27
C GLN A 492 2.41 21.60 -1.20
N ASN A 493 1.41 21.22 -1.99
CA ASN A 493 0.18 21.98 -2.11
C ASN A 493 -0.51 22.16 -0.74
N LYS A 494 -0.72 21.07 0.02
CA LYS A 494 -1.37 21.15 1.34
C LYS A 494 -0.64 22.09 2.31
N LYS A 495 0.68 21.92 2.47
CA LYS A 495 1.50 22.77 3.35
C LYS A 495 1.42 24.24 2.94
N PHE A 496 1.41 24.51 1.63
CA PHE A 496 1.28 25.86 1.11
C PHE A 496 -0.12 26.46 1.36
N GLN A 497 -1.18 25.67 1.21
CA GLN A 497 -2.55 26.12 1.52
C GLN A 497 -2.71 26.52 2.98
N ASP A 498 -2.03 25.81 3.90
CA ASP A 498 -2.13 26.04 5.34
C ASP A 498 -1.38 27.31 5.83
N MET A 499 -0.54 27.93 4.99
CA MET A 499 0.23 29.15 5.35
C MET A 499 -0.66 30.40 5.50
N THR A 500 -0.18 31.48 6.13
CA THR A 500 -0.84 32.79 5.96
C THR A 500 -0.50 33.39 4.59
N LYS A 501 -1.17 34.48 4.17
CA LYS A 501 -0.84 35.16 2.90
C LYS A 501 0.61 35.68 2.90
N LYS A 502 1.01 36.35 3.99
CA LYS A 502 2.36 36.89 4.16
C LYS A 502 3.42 35.78 4.12
N ASP A 503 3.20 34.69 4.86
CA ASP A 503 4.14 33.56 4.88
C ASP A 503 4.24 32.88 3.51
N ALA A 504 3.14 32.82 2.74
CA ALA A 504 3.15 32.27 1.39
C ALA A 504 4.02 33.11 0.43
N VAL A 505 3.94 34.44 0.53
CA VAL A 505 4.78 35.37 -0.25
C VAL A 505 6.26 35.21 0.13
N GLU A 506 6.59 35.22 1.42
CA GLU A 506 7.96 35.02 1.89
C GLU A 506 8.50 33.64 1.51
N PHE A 507 7.67 32.60 1.59
CA PHE A 507 8.03 31.24 1.16
C PHE A 507 8.35 31.18 -0.33
N LEU A 508 7.50 31.75 -1.20
CA LEU A 508 7.75 31.79 -2.64
C LEU A 508 8.99 32.63 -2.96
N LYS A 509 9.18 33.77 -2.29
CA LYS A 509 10.40 34.59 -2.43
C LYS A 509 11.65 33.78 -2.12
N GLY A 510 11.67 33.08 -0.98
CA GLY A 510 12.79 32.21 -0.61
C GLY A 510 13.02 31.10 -1.64
N ARG A 511 11.97 30.50 -2.21
CA ARG A 511 12.10 29.45 -3.21
C ARG A 511 12.54 29.94 -4.58
N ILE A 512 12.06 31.11 -5.02
CA ILE A 512 12.31 31.66 -6.35
C ILE A 512 13.71 32.25 -6.43
N TYR A 513 14.20 32.94 -5.39
CA TYR A 513 15.47 33.66 -5.42
C TYR A 513 16.65 32.96 -4.71
N SER A 514 16.45 31.82 -4.03
CA SER A 514 17.56 31.08 -3.39
C SER A 514 18.35 30.25 -4.40
N GLU A 515 19.66 30.50 -4.50
CA GLU A 515 20.61 29.69 -5.30
C GLU A 515 20.76 28.25 -4.75
N ASP A 516 20.56 28.04 -3.45
CA ASP A 516 20.79 26.79 -2.71
C ASP A 516 19.65 25.75 -2.77
N ALA A 517 18.87 25.69 -3.85
CA ALA A 517 17.96 24.56 -4.06
C ALA A 517 18.69 23.25 -4.46
N PHE A 518 20.03 23.26 -4.42
CA PHE A 518 20.86 22.07 -4.42
C PHE A 518 20.93 21.53 -2.98
N SER A 519 20.39 20.32 -2.76
CA SER A 519 20.43 19.56 -1.50
C SER A 519 19.77 20.19 -0.26
N LEU A 520 18.46 19.98 -0.11
CA LEU A 520 17.86 19.81 1.22
C LEU A 520 17.33 18.38 1.32
N SER A 521 18.29 17.46 1.36
CA SER A 521 18.17 16.22 2.14
C SER A 521 18.36 16.58 3.62
N GLU A 522 17.54 15.99 4.47
CA GLU A 522 17.77 15.84 5.92
C GLU A 522 17.84 17.11 6.78
N VAL A 523 16.68 17.61 7.22
CA VAL A 523 16.45 17.90 8.65
C VAL A 523 14.99 17.57 8.96
N THR A 524 14.76 16.42 9.58
CA THR A 524 13.55 16.19 10.38
C THR A 524 13.55 17.19 11.52
N VAL A 525 12.65 18.17 11.46
CA VAL A 525 12.27 18.92 12.66
C VAL A 525 11.55 17.91 13.56
N GLN A 526 12.26 17.43 14.58
CA GLN A 526 11.66 16.91 15.79
C GLN A 526 10.88 18.08 16.41
N ASP A 527 9.56 18.05 16.30
CA ASP A 527 8.74 18.87 17.19
C ASP A 527 8.80 18.25 18.59
N ASN A 528 9.52 18.94 19.46
CA ASN A 528 9.39 18.85 20.91
C ASN A 528 8.01 19.36 21.31
N ASN A 529 7.08 18.44 21.53
CA ASN A 529 6.24 18.30 22.73
C ASN A 529 5.13 17.27 22.50
#